data_AF-A0A8H3SMX1-F1
#
_entry.id   AF-A0A8H3SMX1-F1
#
_cell.length_a   1.000
_cell.length_b   1.000
_cell.length_c   1.000
_cell.angle_alpha   90.00
_cell.angle_beta   90.00
_cell.angle_gamma   90.00
#
_symmetry.space_group_name_H-M   'P 1'
#
loop_
_entity.id
_entity.type
_entity.pdbx_description
1 polymer ?
#
loop_
_entity_poly.entity_id
_entity_poly.type
_entity_poly.pdbx_seq_one_letter_code
_entity_poly.pdbx_strand_id
1 'polypeptide(L)'
;MMYCETEAWDDDFSSICDAIASKVKLYPQISLLLEKVVEHKHVCPVIVTSGLRLVWEKVIEREGLADVVKVIGGGRINDGLVVTPGVKRSLVVRAREVHGAHTWAIGDSPIDLPMMMAADKAVVVVGKEQTRSKSMDGALRDAILNDGLQARQVLLPYNSLKPRLDPNILPVIHLEDENIQSSIFCRWFQFYHATDDNASKLLSTPMRDDAIRGPALQDAHRKAAHYLSTKYLAQIIGLEPFPVRHPQNKPIDGYRLFNEGQTLIVPLMRGGLPMANGVNEVFPTAQLLHAKFPHDVKRENLEGIVTVILVDSVINSGKSIVEFLQHIKQINDAVRVIVVAGVAQDQAIKGGSAIRAVARSMEVTIVALRVSKNKYTGKGTTDTGNRLFNTTQLD
;
A
#
# COMPACT_ATOMS: atom_id res chain seq x y z
N MET A 1 6.52 -19.54 32.88
CA MET A 1 5.61 -20.59 32.35
C MET A 1 6.36 -21.53 31.41
N MET A 2 7.57 -21.97 31.80
CA MET A 2 8.34 -23.01 31.09
C MET A 2 8.32 -24.34 31.89
N TYR A 3 7.60 -24.36 33.02
CA TYR A 3 7.60 -25.45 34.00
C TYR A 3 6.51 -26.51 33.74
N CYS A 4 5.62 -26.30 32.77
CA CYS A 4 4.52 -27.25 32.49
C CYS A 4 4.91 -28.41 31.57
N GLU A 5 6.09 -28.38 30.94
CA GLU A 5 6.42 -29.36 29.89
C GLU A 5 7.03 -30.66 30.44
N THR A 6 7.55 -30.67 31.66
CA THR A 6 8.16 -31.89 32.22
C THR A 6 7.15 -32.90 32.79
N GLU A 7 5.85 -32.56 32.88
CA GLU A 7 4.87 -33.40 33.60
C GLU A 7 3.54 -33.68 32.86
N ALA A 8 3.22 -33.03 31.73
CA ALA A 8 1.93 -33.19 31.05
C ALA A 8 2.06 -33.91 29.68
N TRP A 9 1.26 -34.96 29.47
CA TRP A 9 1.14 -35.65 28.19
C TRP A 9 0.46 -34.73 27.14
N ASP A 10 0.65 -35.00 25.85
CA ASP A 10 0.18 -34.11 24.77
C ASP A 10 -1.33 -33.83 24.79
N ASP A 11 -2.13 -34.84 25.13
CA ASP A 11 -3.60 -34.73 25.25
C ASP A 11 -4.03 -33.87 26.44
N ASP A 12 -3.29 -33.93 27.55
CA ASP A 12 -3.53 -33.12 28.74
C ASP A 12 -3.21 -31.64 28.45
N PHE A 13 -2.11 -31.38 27.74
CA PHE A 13 -1.71 -30.02 27.36
C PHE A 13 -2.73 -29.35 26.44
N SER A 14 -3.22 -30.06 25.42
CA SER A 14 -4.26 -29.55 24.52
C SER A 14 -5.55 -29.24 25.28
N SER A 15 -5.98 -30.15 26.16
CA SER A 15 -7.17 -29.99 27.01
C SER A 15 -7.08 -28.80 27.97
N ILE A 16 -5.90 -28.57 28.55
CA ILE A 16 -5.64 -27.37 29.36
C ILE A 16 -5.72 -26.11 28.50
N CYS A 17 -5.15 -26.14 27.29
CA CYS A 17 -5.25 -25.01 26.36
C CYS A 17 -6.70 -24.70 25.96
N ASP A 18 -7.55 -25.73 25.76
CA ASP A 18 -9.00 -25.56 25.54
C ASP A 18 -9.69 -24.91 26.74
N ALA A 19 -9.40 -25.40 27.95
CA ALA A 19 -9.97 -24.86 29.19
C ALA A 19 -9.57 -23.39 29.41
N ILE A 20 -8.35 -23.00 29.03
CA ILE A 20 -7.89 -21.61 29.08
C ILE A 20 -8.56 -20.79 27.99
N ALA A 21 -8.51 -21.24 26.73
CA ALA A 21 -9.08 -20.55 25.58
C ALA A 21 -10.56 -20.23 25.79
N SER A 22 -11.34 -21.15 26.36
CA SER A 22 -12.78 -20.94 26.67
C SER A 22 -13.05 -19.78 27.63
N LYS A 23 -12.07 -19.43 28.48
CA LYS A 23 -12.17 -18.32 29.45
C LYS A 23 -11.63 -17.01 28.89
N VAL A 24 -10.81 -17.04 27.85
CA VAL A 24 -10.29 -15.84 27.19
C VAL A 24 -11.38 -15.24 26.31
N LYS A 25 -11.72 -13.97 26.54
CA LYS A 25 -12.63 -13.19 25.70
C LYS A 25 -11.85 -12.07 25.03
N LEU A 26 -12.00 -11.94 23.70
CA LEU A 26 -11.49 -10.77 23.00
C LEU A 26 -12.27 -9.52 23.43
N TYR A 27 -11.59 -8.38 23.44
CA TYR A 27 -12.29 -7.11 23.56
C TYR A 27 -13.17 -6.91 22.32
N PRO A 28 -14.44 -6.45 22.48
CA PRO A 28 -15.33 -6.22 21.35
C PRO A 28 -14.70 -5.35 20.25
N GLN A 29 -13.94 -4.33 20.65
CA GLN A 29 -13.21 -3.43 19.75
C GLN A 29 -12.17 -4.16 18.89
N ILE A 30 -11.48 -5.16 19.46
CA ILE A 30 -10.50 -5.99 18.73
C ILE A 30 -11.23 -6.98 17.82
N SER A 31 -12.35 -7.56 18.27
CA SER A 31 -13.18 -8.45 17.44
C SER A 31 -13.65 -7.72 16.18
N LEU A 32 -14.26 -6.55 16.34
CA LEU A 32 -14.74 -5.71 15.22
C LEU A 32 -13.61 -5.33 14.26
N LEU A 33 -12.42 -5.02 14.80
CA LEU A 33 -11.26 -4.73 13.97
C LEU A 33 -10.86 -5.95 13.13
N LEU A 34 -10.80 -7.14 13.73
CA LEU A 34 -10.42 -8.38 13.04
C LEU A 34 -11.48 -8.85 12.04
N GLU A 35 -12.77 -8.71 12.36
CA GLU A 35 -13.89 -8.98 11.45
C GLU A 35 -13.78 -8.11 10.19
N LYS A 36 -13.48 -6.82 10.34
CA LYS A 36 -13.30 -5.93 9.20
C LYS A 36 -12.07 -6.29 8.36
N VAL A 37 -11.03 -6.86 8.95
CA VAL A 37 -9.86 -7.34 8.18
C VAL A 37 -10.24 -8.45 7.20
N VAL A 38 -11.27 -9.26 7.48
CA VAL A 38 -11.77 -10.30 6.58
C VAL A 38 -12.19 -9.71 5.21
N GLU A 39 -12.72 -8.49 5.20
CA GLU A 39 -13.15 -7.79 3.98
C GLU A 39 -11.95 -7.24 3.17
N HIS A 40 -10.77 -7.14 3.77
CA HIS A 40 -9.61 -6.42 3.23
C HIS A 40 -8.41 -7.35 3.00
N LYS A 41 -8.40 -8.06 1.86
CA LYS A 41 -7.35 -9.03 1.46
C LYS A 41 -5.90 -8.50 1.45
N HIS A 42 -5.70 -7.18 1.47
CA HIS A 42 -4.37 -6.56 1.50
C HIS A 42 -3.86 -6.29 2.93
N VAL A 43 -4.68 -6.54 3.95
CA VAL A 43 -4.31 -6.45 5.37
C VAL A 43 -4.09 -7.86 5.90
N CYS A 44 -2.96 -8.08 6.58
CA CYS A 44 -2.60 -9.37 7.16
C CYS A 44 -2.51 -9.24 8.69
N PRO A 45 -3.51 -9.74 9.44
CA PRO A 45 -3.47 -9.72 10.89
C PRO A 45 -2.62 -10.88 11.41
N VAL A 46 -1.65 -10.57 12.27
CA VAL A 46 -0.76 -11.56 12.88
C VAL A 46 -0.72 -11.34 14.39
N ILE A 47 -1.02 -12.39 15.15
CA ILE A 47 -0.83 -12.42 16.60
C ILE A 47 0.57 -12.94 16.87
N VAL A 48 1.39 -12.15 17.56
CA VAL A 48 2.74 -12.54 17.95
C VAL A 48 2.81 -12.68 19.46
N THR A 49 2.85 -13.92 19.95
CA THR A 49 2.75 -14.23 21.38
C THR A 49 4.02 -14.84 21.94
N SER A 50 4.47 -14.31 23.08
CA SER A 50 5.51 -14.93 23.92
C SER A 50 4.92 -15.93 24.93
N GLY A 51 3.59 -16.05 24.97
CA GLY A 51 2.87 -17.07 25.75
C GLY A 51 2.56 -18.30 24.91
N LEU A 52 1.58 -19.08 25.34
CA LEU A 52 1.18 -20.34 24.68
C LEU A 52 0.48 -20.06 23.34
N ARG A 53 1.12 -20.45 22.23
CA ARG A 53 0.56 -20.36 20.87
C ARG A 53 -0.81 -21.02 20.76
N LEU A 54 -0.93 -22.26 21.24
CA LEU A 54 -2.13 -23.08 21.05
C LEU A 54 -3.38 -22.46 21.70
N VAL A 55 -3.22 -21.72 22.80
CA VAL A 55 -4.33 -20.97 23.41
C VAL A 55 -4.85 -19.91 22.46
N TRP A 56 -3.96 -19.17 21.80
CA TRP A 56 -4.36 -18.13 20.84
C TRP A 56 -4.94 -18.71 19.55
N GLU A 57 -4.40 -19.82 19.06
CA GLU A 57 -4.98 -20.54 17.91
C GLU A 57 -6.42 -20.96 18.20
N LYS A 58 -6.67 -21.58 19.36
CA LYS A 58 -8.02 -21.99 19.80
C LYS A 58 -8.97 -20.81 20.02
N VAL A 59 -8.47 -19.69 20.57
CA VAL A 59 -9.28 -18.46 20.71
C VAL A 59 -9.71 -17.96 19.33
N ILE A 60 -8.78 -17.84 18.39
CA ILE A 60 -9.06 -17.34 17.04
C ILE A 60 -9.95 -18.29 16.22
N GLU A 61 -9.78 -19.60 16.38
CA GLU A 61 -10.65 -20.60 15.78
C GLU A 61 -12.10 -20.47 16.28
N ARG A 62 -12.30 -20.29 17.59
CA ARG A 62 -13.62 -20.07 18.17
C ARG A 62 -14.31 -18.81 17.62
N GLU A 63 -13.55 -17.74 17.38
CA GLU A 63 -14.08 -16.51 16.78
C GLU A 63 -14.31 -16.64 15.26
N GLY A 64 -14.03 -17.80 14.65
CA GLY A 64 -14.21 -18.02 13.21
C GLY A 64 -13.16 -17.33 12.34
N LEU A 65 -11.99 -17.00 12.90
CA LEU A 65 -10.97 -16.15 12.27
C LEU A 65 -9.68 -16.91 11.90
N ALA A 66 -9.63 -18.24 12.05
CA ALA A 66 -8.41 -19.05 11.85
C ALA A 66 -7.82 -18.96 10.42
N ASP A 67 -8.67 -18.79 9.42
CA ASP A 67 -8.22 -18.64 8.03
C ASP A 67 -7.54 -17.29 7.77
N VAL A 68 -7.91 -16.28 8.53
CA VAL A 68 -7.53 -14.88 8.33
C VAL A 68 -6.39 -14.45 9.24
N VAL A 69 -6.46 -14.79 10.53
CA VAL A 69 -5.48 -14.39 11.54
C VAL A 69 -4.44 -15.49 11.72
N LYS A 70 -3.16 -15.16 11.52
CA LYS A 70 -2.06 -16.10 11.78
C LYS A 70 -1.48 -15.88 13.15
N VAL A 71 -1.15 -16.97 13.85
CA VAL A 71 -0.55 -16.93 15.18
C VAL A 71 0.91 -17.36 15.07
N ILE A 72 1.81 -16.51 15.54
CA ILE A 72 3.23 -16.79 15.68
C ILE A 72 3.53 -16.83 17.18
N GLY A 73 3.84 -18.02 17.68
CA GLY A 73 4.11 -18.27 19.09
C GLY A 73 4.84 -19.58 19.27
N GLY A 74 5.51 -19.72 20.40
CA GLY A 74 5.94 -21.03 20.89
C GLY A 74 5.00 -21.48 22.01
N GLY A 75 5.51 -22.31 22.90
CA GLY A 75 4.76 -22.81 24.04
C GLY A 75 5.37 -24.10 24.59
N ARG A 76 6.04 -24.85 23.72
CA ARG A 76 6.75 -26.10 23.98
C ARG A 76 8.16 -26.07 23.39
N ILE A 77 9.09 -26.80 23.99
CA ILE A 77 10.42 -27.06 23.42
C ILE A 77 10.26 -27.71 22.04
N ASN A 78 9.27 -28.62 21.91
CA ASN A 78 8.95 -29.28 20.64
C ASN A 78 8.44 -28.32 19.55
N ASP A 79 7.97 -27.11 19.89
CA ASP A 79 7.60 -26.11 18.88
C ASP A 79 8.84 -25.58 18.13
N GLY A 80 10.05 -25.79 18.66
CA GLY A 80 11.31 -25.40 18.02
C GLY A 80 11.51 -23.88 17.93
N LEU A 81 10.68 -23.09 18.59
CA LEU A 81 10.74 -21.63 18.54
C LEU A 81 10.37 -20.98 19.88
N VAL A 82 11.07 -19.89 20.21
CA VAL A 82 10.76 -19.04 21.37
C VAL A 82 10.60 -17.60 20.89
N VAL A 83 9.44 -17.00 21.14
CA VAL A 83 9.16 -15.62 20.76
C VAL A 83 9.64 -14.67 21.86
N THR A 84 10.83 -14.10 21.66
CA THR A 84 11.42 -13.08 22.53
C THR A 84 11.05 -11.66 22.07
N PRO A 85 11.29 -10.60 22.86
CA PRO A 85 11.09 -9.22 22.38
C PRO A 85 11.86 -8.94 21.08
N GLY A 86 13.06 -9.50 20.94
CA GLY A 86 13.88 -9.42 19.73
C GLY A 86 13.21 -10.08 18.52
N VAL A 87 12.62 -11.26 18.70
CA VAL A 87 11.87 -11.94 17.62
C VAL A 87 10.68 -11.11 17.16
N LYS A 88 9.90 -10.53 18.10
CA LYS A 88 8.78 -9.64 17.77
C LYS A 88 9.25 -8.45 16.91
N ARG A 89 10.36 -7.81 17.31
CA ARG A 89 11.00 -6.73 16.53
C ARG A 89 11.39 -7.21 15.13
N SER A 90 12.10 -8.33 15.02
CA SER A 90 12.57 -8.86 13.74
C SER A 90 11.43 -9.20 12.78
N LEU A 91 10.28 -9.67 13.28
CA LEU A 91 9.10 -9.90 12.45
C LEU A 91 8.56 -8.61 11.84
N VAL A 92 8.45 -7.54 12.63
CA VAL A 92 8.02 -6.22 12.13
C VAL A 92 9.02 -5.64 11.13
N VAL A 93 10.33 -5.69 11.45
CA VAL A 93 11.40 -5.24 10.55
C VAL A 93 11.33 -5.99 9.22
N ARG A 94 11.19 -7.32 9.25
CA ARG A 94 11.06 -8.14 8.04
C ARG A 94 9.81 -7.78 7.24
N ALA A 95 8.66 -7.58 7.89
CA ALA A 95 7.44 -7.16 7.23
C ALA A 95 7.62 -5.83 6.49
N ARG A 96 8.30 -4.85 7.11
CA ARG A 96 8.55 -3.54 6.51
C ARG A 96 9.61 -3.56 5.41
N GLU A 97 10.74 -4.20 5.65
CA GLU A 97 11.92 -4.12 4.78
C GLU A 97 11.86 -5.12 3.62
N VAL A 98 11.46 -6.37 3.90
CA VAL A 98 11.43 -7.44 2.90
C VAL A 98 10.11 -7.44 2.15
N HIS A 99 9.00 -7.26 2.87
CA HIS A 99 7.67 -7.34 2.27
C HIS A 99 7.08 -5.97 1.91
N GLY A 100 7.74 -4.87 2.30
CA GLY A 100 7.27 -3.51 2.02
C GLY A 100 5.96 -3.16 2.71
N ALA A 101 5.56 -3.90 3.75
CA ALA A 101 4.32 -3.65 4.47
C ALA A 101 4.39 -2.32 5.23
N HIS A 102 3.24 -1.67 5.39
CA HIS A 102 3.03 -0.61 6.36
C HIS A 102 2.46 -1.26 7.63
N THR A 103 3.19 -1.24 8.73
CA THR A 103 2.91 -2.09 9.89
C THR A 103 2.33 -1.30 11.05
N TRP A 104 1.28 -1.84 11.64
CA TRP A 104 0.75 -1.45 12.94
C TRP A 104 1.14 -2.48 13.98
N ALA A 105 1.75 -2.05 15.08
CA ALA A 105 2.05 -2.91 16.23
C ALA A 105 1.14 -2.53 17.40
N ILE A 106 0.43 -3.53 17.94
CA ILE A 106 -0.47 -3.40 19.07
C ILE A 106 0.05 -4.28 20.20
N GLY A 107 0.26 -3.71 21.38
CA GLY A 107 0.78 -4.45 22.54
C GLY A 107 0.38 -3.83 23.87
N ASP A 108 0.56 -4.56 24.97
CA ASP A 108 0.10 -4.15 26.30
C ASP A 108 1.21 -4.21 27.37
N SER A 109 2.40 -4.67 26.99
CA SER A 109 3.47 -5.02 27.91
C SER A 109 4.88 -4.63 27.39
N PRO A 110 5.91 -4.59 28.26
CA PRO A 110 7.25 -4.18 27.85
C PRO A 110 7.89 -5.07 26.78
N ILE A 111 7.51 -6.36 26.70
CA ILE A 111 8.01 -7.28 25.67
C ILE A 111 7.54 -6.88 24.27
N ASP A 112 6.51 -6.04 24.17
CA ASP A 112 5.97 -5.52 22.91
C ASP A 112 6.65 -4.22 22.46
N LEU A 113 7.36 -3.52 23.36
CA LEU A 113 8.02 -2.24 23.02
C LEU A 113 8.97 -2.38 21.83
N PRO A 114 9.83 -3.41 21.71
CA PRO A 114 10.72 -3.52 20.56
C PRO A 114 10.00 -3.67 19.23
N MET A 115 8.83 -4.32 19.18
CA MET A 115 8.03 -4.39 17.94
C MET A 115 7.28 -3.10 17.65
N MET A 116 6.80 -2.42 18.69
CA MET A 116 6.17 -1.10 18.57
C MET A 116 7.14 -0.04 18.05
N MET A 117 8.39 -0.03 18.54
CA MET A 117 9.44 0.87 18.06
C MET A 117 9.85 0.59 16.60
N ALA A 118 9.71 -0.65 16.14
CA ALA A 118 10.05 -1.02 14.77
C ALA A 118 8.91 -0.75 13.77
N ALA A 119 7.68 -0.57 14.24
CA ALA A 119 6.50 -0.40 13.41
C ALA A 119 6.36 1.04 12.88
N ASP A 120 5.63 1.22 11.78
CA ASP A 120 5.25 2.55 11.29
C ASP A 120 4.24 3.25 12.23
N LYS A 121 3.39 2.46 12.90
CA LYS A 121 2.40 2.91 13.89
C LYS A 121 2.38 1.98 15.09
N ALA A 122 2.34 2.55 16.30
CA ALA A 122 2.29 1.81 17.56
C ALA A 122 1.06 2.18 18.38
N VAL A 123 0.39 1.17 18.93
CA VAL A 123 -0.77 1.31 19.82
C VAL A 123 -0.58 0.48 21.07
N VAL A 124 -0.66 1.15 22.23
CA VAL A 124 -0.63 0.51 23.54
C VAL A 124 -2.05 0.21 23.99
N VAL A 125 -2.35 -1.06 24.29
CA VAL A 125 -3.61 -1.46 24.90
C VAL A 125 -3.53 -1.23 26.40
N VAL A 126 -4.48 -0.45 26.91
CA VAL A 126 -4.64 -0.17 28.33
C VAL A 126 -5.82 -0.97 28.85
N GLY A 127 -5.52 -2.04 29.59
CA GLY A 127 -6.51 -2.82 30.32
C GLY A 127 -6.74 -2.31 31.75
N LYS A 128 -7.51 -3.09 32.53
CA LYS A 128 -7.82 -2.80 33.94
C LYS A 128 -6.56 -2.61 34.78
N GLU A 129 -6.56 -1.60 35.64
CA GLU A 129 -5.38 -1.23 36.45
C GLU A 129 -4.90 -2.35 37.37
N GLN A 130 -5.81 -3.19 37.86
CA GLN A 130 -5.50 -4.30 38.75
C GLN A 130 -4.74 -5.45 38.06
N THR A 131 -4.91 -5.60 36.74
CA THR A 131 -4.38 -6.74 35.97
C THR A 131 -3.32 -6.31 34.96
N ARG A 132 -3.23 -5.03 34.62
CA ARG A 132 -2.29 -4.51 33.63
C ARG A 132 -0.85 -4.57 34.13
N SER A 133 0.11 -4.71 33.22
CA SER A 133 1.54 -4.72 33.58
C SER A 133 1.93 -3.42 34.30
N LYS A 134 2.53 -3.58 35.50
CA LYS A 134 3.01 -2.49 36.36
C LYS A 134 4.35 -1.91 35.88
N SER A 135 5.17 -2.72 35.22
CA SER A 135 6.47 -2.27 34.67
C SER A 135 6.34 -1.51 33.35
N MET A 136 5.18 -1.56 32.71
CA MET A 136 4.94 -0.92 31.42
C MET A 136 5.04 0.60 31.49
N ASP A 137 4.58 1.24 32.55
CA ASP A 137 4.49 2.71 32.59
C ASP A 137 5.88 3.36 32.59
N GLY A 138 6.86 2.78 33.31
CA GLY A 138 8.25 3.23 33.28
C GLY A 138 8.90 2.97 31.92
N ALA A 139 8.82 1.74 31.44
CA ALA A 139 9.40 1.34 30.16
C ALA A 139 8.82 2.14 28.97
N LEU A 140 7.53 2.47 29.01
CA LEU A 140 6.88 3.26 27.98
C LEU A 140 7.31 4.73 28.03
N ARG A 141 7.48 5.31 29.23
CA ARG A 141 8.05 6.67 29.37
C ARG A 141 9.45 6.74 28.80
N ASP A 142 10.31 5.79 29.15
CA ASP A 142 11.68 5.75 28.65
C ASP A 142 11.70 5.59 27.12
N ALA A 143 10.89 4.68 26.58
CA ALA A 143 10.79 4.48 25.15
C ALA A 143 10.32 5.73 24.39
N ILE A 144 9.38 6.50 24.95
CA ILE A 144 8.87 7.73 24.32
C ILE A 144 9.89 8.86 24.43
N LEU A 145 10.43 9.09 25.62
CA LEU A 145 11.27 10.27 25.91
C LEU A 145 12.71 10.10 25.43
N ASN A 146 13.27 8.90 25.55
CA ASN A 146 14.69 8.64 25.27
C ASN A 146 14.90 7.90 23.95
N ASP A 147 13.98 7.02 23.56
CA ASP A 147 14.15 6.17 22.37
C ASP A 147 13.30 6.59 21.16
N GLY A 148 12.52 7.67 21.28
CA GLY A 148 11.76 8.27 20.18
C GLY A 148 10.51 7.49 19.76
N LEU A 149 9.97 6.62 20.61
CA LEU A 149 8.72 5.91 20.33
C LEU A 149 7.55 6.89 20.17
N GLN A 150 6.94 6.88 18.98
CA GLN A 150 5.66 7.56 18.73
C GLN A 150 4.51 6.56 18.81
N ALA A 151 3.86 6.50 19.98
CA ALA A 151 2.75 5.60 20.22
C ALA A 151 1.46 6.35 20.56
N ARG A 152 0.35 5.62 20.48
CA ARG A 152 -0.97 6.04 20.96
C ARG A 152 -1.49 5.00 21.95
N GLN A 153 -2.50 5.32 22.74
CA GLN A 153 -3.13 4.36 23.65
C GLN A 153 -4.61 4.16 23.33
N VAL A 154 -5.04 2.92 23.45
CA VAL A 154 -6.46 2.53 23.39
C VAL A 154 -6.88 1.99 24.75
N LEU A 155 -7.98 2.50 25.29
CA LEU A 155 -8.47 2.15 26.63
C LEU A 155 -9.53 1.04 26.52
N LEU A 156 -9.20 -0.22 26.80
CA LEU A 156 -10.10 -1.35 26.58
C LEU A 156 -10.51 -2.05 27.90
N PRO A 157 -11.82 -2.08 28.26
CA PRO A 157 -12.96 -1.57 27.48
C PRO A 157 -13.14 -0.05 27.61
N TYR A 158 -13.73 0.57 26.59
CA TYR A 158 -13.90 2.03 26.54
C TYR A 158 -14.62 2.62 27.75
N ASN A 159 -14.32 3.90 28.01
CA ASN A 159 -14.99 4.78 28.98
C ASN A 159 -14.97 4.28 30.44
N SER A 160 -14.23 3.21 30.73
CA SER A 160 -14.18 2.60 32.06
C SER A 160 -12.80 2.66 32.71
N LEU A 161 -11.79 3.13 31.96
CA LEU A 161 -10.38 3.07 32.33
C LEU A 161 -9.72 4.45 32.30
N LYS A 162 -8.67 4.58 33.09
CA LYS A 162 -7.79 5.75 33.07
C LYS A 162 -6.60 5.51 32.14
N PRO A 163 -6.15 6.54 31.40
CA PRO A 163 -4.90 6.50 30.64
C PRO A 163 -3.72 5.98 31.46
N ARG A 164 -2.77 5.31 30.81
CA ARG A 164 -1.50 4.90 31.46
C ARG A 164 -0.59 6.10 31.71
N LEU A 165 -0.41 6.90 30.67
CA LEU A 165 0.40 8.12 30.69
C LEU A 165 -0.47 9.33 30.32
N ASP A 166 0.08 10.52 30.54
CA ASP A 166 -0.53 11.79 30.16
C ASP A 166 -0.96 11.75 28.66
N PRO A 167 -2.21 12.06 28.33
CA PRO A 167 -2.69 12.10 26.95
C PRO A 167 -1.89 13.02 26.00
N ASN A 168 -1.18 14.02 26.53
CA ASN A 168 -0.28 14.86 25.73
C ASN A 168 0.99 14.13 25.30
N ILE A 169 1.45 13.15 26.10
CA ILE A 169 2.62 12.32 25.81
C ILE A 169 2.22 11.06 25.04
N LEU A 170 1.07 10.48 25.39
CA LEU A 170 0.53 9.26 24.79
C LEU A 170 -0.93 9.50 24.40
N PRO A 171 -1.21 9.99 23.19
CA PRO A 171 -2.57 10.34 22.78
C PRO A 171 -3.53 9.16 22.84
N VAL A 172 -4.75 9.40 23.30
CA VAL A 172 -5.83 8.41 23.33
C VAL A 172 -6.50 8.34 21.96
N ILE A 173 -6.78 7.13 21.48
CA ILE A 173 -7.54 6.88 20.24
C ILE A 173 -8.66 5.87 20.46
N HIS A 174 -9.66 5.91 19.58
CA HIS A 174 -10.60 4.81 19.40
C HIS A 174 -10.29 4.07 18.10
N LEU A 175 -10.29 2.74 18.16
CA LEU A 175 -9.98 1.92 16.98
C LEU A 175 -11.00 2.12 15.87
N GLU A 176 -12.24 2.46 16.20
CA GLU A 176 -13.36 2.70 15.30
C GLU A 176 -13.35 4.09 14.65
N ASP A 177 -12.48 5.00 15.08
CA ASP A 177 -12.36 6.33 14.48
C ASP A 177 -12.06 6.22 12.99
N GLU A 178 -12.79 6.95 12.14
CA GLU A 178 -12.69 6.87 10.68
C GLU A 178 -11.26 7.10 10.17
N ASN A 179 -10.54 8.02 10.81
CA ASN A 179 -9.13 8.30 10.49
C ASN A 179 -8.21 7.11 10.81
N ILE A 180 -8.47 6.38 11.90
CA ILE A 180 -7.71 5.18 12.28
C ILE A 180 -8.04 4.04 11.33
N GLN A 181 -9.33 3.82 11.10
CA GLN A 181 -9.85 2.81 10.18
C GLN A 181 -9.29 3.01 8.77
N SER A 182 -9.40 4.23 8.22
CA SER A 182 -8.84 4.57 6.92
C SER A 182 -7.33 4.36 6.89
N SER A 183 -6.60 4.68 7.96
CA SER A 183 -5.15 4.48 7.99
C SER A 183 -4.73 3.00 8.04
N ILE A 184 -5.54 2.11 8.62
CA ILE A 184 -5.29 0.65 8.65
C ILE A 184 -5.69 0.00 7.31
N PHE A 185 -6.86 0.36 6.78
CA PHE A 185 -7.49 -0.35 5.66
C PHE A 185 -7.27 0.31 4.30
N CYS A 186 -6.70 1.53 4.23
CA CYS A 186 -6.41 2.18 2.96
C CYS A 186 -5.44 1.36 2.11
N ARG A 187 -5.72 1.28 0.80
CA ARG A 187 -4.81 0.73 -0.20
C ARG A 187 -3.96 1.85 -0.76
N TRP A 188 -2.88 2.16 -0.08
CA TRP A 188 -1.99 3.24 -0.49
C TRP A 188 -1.23 2.94 -1.78
N PHE A 189 -1.13 1.66 -2.18
CA PHE A 189 -0.56 1.26 -3.46
C PHE A 189 -1.52 0.33 -4.21
N GLN A 190 -1.88 0.72 -5.42
CA GLN A 190 -2.69 -0.09 -6.33
C GLN A 190 -1.92 -0.31 -7.63
N PHE A 191 -1.88 -1.56 -8.08
CA PHE A 191 -1.22 -1.91 -9.33
C PHE A 191 -2.13 -2.74 -10.21
N TYR A 192 -2.45 -2.19 -11.37
CA TYR A 192 -3.24 -2.80 -12.42
C TYR A 192 -2.34 -3.08 -13.62
N HIS A 193 -2.48 -4.27 -14.22
CA HIS A 193 -1.77 -4.58 -15.44
C HIS A 193 -2.57 -5.44 -16.41
N ALA A 194 -2.27 -5.29 -17.70
CA ALA A 194 -2.86 -6.09 -18.77
C ALA A 194 -1.94 -7.22 -19.26
N THR A 195 -0.89 -7.59 -18.50
CA THR A 195 0.15 -8.54 -18.95
C THR A 195 -0.39 -9.81 -19.62
N ASP A 196 -1.45 -10.41 -19.08
CA ASP A 196 -1.99 -11.69 -19.55
C ASP A 196 -3.11 -11.55 -20.60
N ASP A 197 -3.57 -10.33 -20.86
CA ASP A 197 -4.63 -10.06 -21.83
C ASP A 197 -4.15 -10.25 -23.27
N ASN A 198 -4.97 -10.87 -24.11
CA ASN A 198 -4.67 -11.05 -25.53
C ASN A 198 -4.53 -9.71 -26.27
N ALA A 199 -5.32 -8.70 -25.89
CA ALA A 199 -5.18 -7.34 -26.43
C ALA A 199 -3.80 -6.74 -26.13
N SER A 200 -3.31 -6.92 -24.91
CA SER A 200 -1.97 -6.47 -24.51
C SER A 200 -0.85 -7.16 -25.30
N LYS A 201 -0.97 -8.45 -25.58
CA LYS A 201 0.00 -9.17 -26.43
C LYS A 201 0.07 -8.56 -27.84
N LEU A 202 -1.07 -8.24 -28.44
CA LEU A 202 -1.14 -7.58 -29.74
C LEU A 202 -0.57 -6.17 -29.70
N LEU A 203 -0.97 -5.36 -28.71
CA LEU A 203 -0.54 -3.97 -28.56
C LEU A 203 0.97 -3.85 -28.23
N SER A 204 1.50 -4.77 -27.45
CA SER A 204 2.91 -4.75 -27.03
C SER A 204 3.87 -5.32 -28.07
N THR A 205 3.39 -6.08 -29.05
CA THR A 205 4.23 -6.66 -30.12
C THR A 205 4.96 -5.58 -30.92
N PRO A 206 4.28 -4.58 -31.53
CA PRO A 206 4.97 -3.56 -32.30
C PRO A 206 5.85 -2.63 -31.44
N MET A 207 5.58 -2.51 -30.14
CA MET A 207 6.45 -1.75 -29.22
C MET A 207 7.82 -2.43 -29.01
N ARG A 208 7.88 -3.74 -29.20
CA ARG A 208 9.07 -4.57 -28.98
C ARG A 208 9.84 -4.91 -30.26
N ASP A 209 9.20 -4.80 -31.40
CA ASP A 209 9.82 -5.08 -32.69
C ASP A 209 10.92 -4.05 -32.99
N ASP A 210 12.15 -4.52 -33.13
CA ASP A 210 13.31 -3.66 -33.39
C ASP A 210 13.26 -2.99 -34.77
N ALA A 211 12.53 -3.60 -35.71
CA ALA A 211 12.30 -3.05 -37.05
C ALA A 211 11.35 -1.84 -37.02
N ILE A 212 10.58 -1.65 -35.94
CA ILE A 212 9.62 -0.55 -35.81
C ILE A 212 10.25 0.59 -34.99
N ARG A 213 10.37 1.76 -35.62
CA ARG A 213 10.99 2.96 -35.06
C ARG A 213 10.25 4.23 -35.50
N GLY A 214 10.57 5.36 -34.88
CA GLY A 214 10.02 6.66 -35.27
C GLY A 214 8.50 6.75 -35.13
N PRO A 215 7.80 7.42 -36.07
CA PRO A 215 6.34 7.61 -36.01
C PRO A 215 5.53 6.32 -35.85
N ALA A 216 5.95 5.21 -36.48
CA ALA A 216 5.25 3.92 -36.35
C ALA A 216 5.35 3.35 -34.91
N LEU A 217 6.50 3.52 -34.26
CA LEU A 217 6.67 3.12 -32.86
C LEU A 217 5.89 4.05 -31.93
N GLN A 218 5.86 5.36 -32.21
CA GLN A 218 5.04 6.32 -31.47
C GLN A 218 3.55 5.96 -31.54
N ASP A 219 3.06 5.57 -32.73
CA ASP A 219 1.69 5.08 -32.93
C ASP A 219 1.38 3.83 -32.11
N ALA A 220 2.31 2.88 -32.04
CA ALA A 220 2.15 1.68 -31.21
C ALA A 220 2.01 2.04 -29.71
N HIS A 221 2.85 2.93 -29.20
CA HIS A 221 2.75 3.42 -27.82
C HIS A 221 1.44 4.19 -27.56
N ARG A 222 1.01 4.99 -28.52
CA ARG A 222 -0.25 5.74 -28.46
C ARG A 222 -1.46 4.81 -28.37
N LYS A 223 -1.54 3.78 -29.23
CA LYS A 223 -2.59 2.75 -29.19
C LYS A 223 -2.61 1.98 -27.87
N ALA A 224 -1.43 1.64 -27.34
CA ALA A 224 -1.33 1.01 -26.03
C ALA A 224 -1.90 1.89 -24.91
N ALA A 225 -1.55 3.18 -24.90
CA ALA A 225 -2.07 4.12 -23.91
C ALA A 225 -3.58 4.35 -24.05
N HIS A 226 -4.09 4.49 -25.29
CA HIS A 226 -5.52 4.60 -25.55
C HIS A 226 -6.28 3.40 -24.96
N TYR A 227 -5.78 2.17 -25.16
CA TYR A 227 -6.37 0.98 -24.55
C TYR A 227 -6.36 1.04 -23.01
N LEU A 228 -5.24 1.41 -22.40
CA LEU A 228 -5.14 1.54 -20.94
C LEU A 228 -6.11 2.60 -20.39
N SER A 229 -6.27 3.72 -21.11
CA SER A 229 -7.19 4.80 -20.74
C SER A 229 -8.65 4.35 -20.77
N THR A 230 -9.09 3.77 -21.89
CA THR A 230 -10.48 3.33 -22.07
C THR A 230 -10.86 2.19 -21.13
N LYS A 231 -9.93 1.24 -20.87
CA LYS A 231 -10.22 0.08 -20.04
C LYS A 231 -10.00 0.34 -18.55
N TYR A 232 -8.83 0.81 -18.17
CA TYR A 232 -8.41 0.88 -16.77
C TYR A 232 -8.68 2.26 -16.17
N LEU A 233 -8.23 3.35 -16.81
CA LEU A 233 -8.41 4.68 -16.21
C LEU A 233 -9.89 5.06 -16.07
N ALA A 234 -10.72 4.77 -17.07
CA ALA A 234 -12.16 4.98 -16.99
C ALA A 234 -12.80 4.21 -15.82
N GLN A 235 -12.33 3.01 -15.49
CA GLN A 235 -12.82 2.20 -14.37
C GLN A 235 -12.28 2.70 -13.01
N ILE A 236 -11.03 3.16 -12.97
CA ILE A 236 -10.34 3.59 -11.74
C ILE A 236 -10.75 5.00 -11.31
N ILE A 237 -10.99 5.90 -12.27
CA ILE A 237 -11.37 7.29 -12.03
C ILE A 237 -12.90 7.43 -12.03
N GLY A 238 -13.60 6.65 -12.85
CA GLY A 238 -15.03 6.77 -13.07
C GLY A 238 -15.38 7.69 -14.24
N LEU A 239 -16.65 7.67 -14.62
CA LEU A 239 -17.21 8.50 -15.68
C LEU A 239 -18.27 9.43 -15.10
N GLU A 240 -18.44 10.59 -15.72
CA GLU A 240 -19.55 11.51 -15.46
C GLU A 240 -20.41 11.70 -16.70
N PRO A 241 -21.73 11.84 -16.53
CA PRO A 241 -22.61 12.21 -17.62
C PRO A 241 -22.40 13.68 -18.00
N PHE A 242 -22.50 13.99 -19.28
CA PHE A 242 -22.55 15.37 -19.76
C PHE A 242 -23.52 15.49 -20.94
N PRO A 243 -24.18 16.65 -21.11
CA PRO A 243 -25.17 16.80 -22.16
C PRO A 243 -24.51 16.80 -23.55
N VAL A 244 -24.99 15.93 -24.43
CA VAL A 244 -24.65 15.93 -25.87
C VAL A 244 -25.90 16.05 -26.73
N ARG A 245 -25.73 16.54 -27.96
CA ARG A 245 -26.81 16.59 -28.94
C ARG A 245 -26.85 15.28 -29.74
N HIS A 246 -27.94 14.54 -29.60
CA HIS A 246 -28.23 13.42 -30.49
C HIS A 246 -28.35 13.93 -31.95
N PRO A 247 -28.00 13.16 -32.98
CA PRO A 247 -28.16 13.57 -34.39
C PRO A 247 -29.59 14.00 -34.78
N GLN A 248 -30.60 13.61 -34.01
CA GLN A 248 -32.00 14.08 -34.15
C GLN A 248 -32.30 15.37 -33.36
N ASN A 249 -31.27 16.11 -32.96
CA ASN A 249 -31.33 17.36 -32.21
C ASN A 249 -32.04 17.28 -30.84
N LYS A 250 -31.99 16.11 -30.19
CA LYS A 250 -32.48 15.89 -28.82
C LYS A 250 -31.31 15.87 -27.83
N PRO A 251 -31.44 16.45 -26.63
CA PRO A 251 -30.43 16.28 -25.60
C PRO A 251 -30.42 14.83 -25.11
N ILE A 252 -29.24 14.24 -25.04
CA ILE A 252 -29.01 12.92 -24.43
C ILE A 252 -27.74 13.00 -23.57
N ASP A 253 -27.55 12.01 -22.70
CA ASP A 253 -26.32 11.91 -21.91
C ASP A 253 -25.21 11.28 -22.75
N GLY A 254 -24.10 12.00 -22.87
CA GLY A 254 -22.80 11.46 -23.20
C GLY A 254 -22.01 11.18 -21.93
N TYR A 255 -20.84 10.54 -22.06
CA TYR A 255 -19.97 10.22 -20.92
C TYR A 255 -18.55 10.66 -21.19
N ARG A 256 -17.90 11.18 -20.16
CA ARG A 256 -16.49 11.57 -20.15
C ARG A 256 -15.84 11.18 -18.83
N LEU A 257 -14.53 11.33 -18.70
CA LEU A 257 -13.84 11.04 -17.45
C LEU A 257 -14.39 11.92 -16.32
N PHE A 258 -14.55 11.35 -15.13
CA PHE A 258 -14.95 12.13 -13.95
C PHE A 258 -13.93 13.25 -13.69
N ASN A 259 -14.40 14.50 -13.61
CA ASN A 259 -13.55 15.70 -13.52
C ASN A 259 -12.47 15.79 -14.61
N GLU A 260 -12.80 15.44 -15.87
CA GLU A 260 -11.84 15.42 -16.97
C GLU A 260 -11.08 16.75 -17.15
N GLY A 261 -11.78 17.89 -17.09
CA GLY A 261 -11.17 19.22 -17.21
C GLY A 261 -10.28 19.64 -16.03
N GLN A 262 -10.36 18.92 -14.91
CA GLN A 262 -9.50 19.09 -13.73
C GLN A 262 -8.45 17.98 -13.63
N THR A 263 -8.20 17.27 -14.74
CA THR A 263 -7.16 16.25 -14.86
C THR A 263 -5.97 16.81 -15.63
N LEU A 264 -4.76 16.59 -15.10
CA LEU A 264 -3.49 16.98 -15.72
C LEU A 264 -2.72 15.72 -16.16
N ILE A 265 -2.43 15.61 -17.45
CA ILE A 265 -1.59 14.57 -18.04
C ILE A 265 -0.17 15.10 -18.17
N VAL A 266 0.80 14.37 -17.63
CA VAL A 266 2.21 14.75 -17.62
C VAL A 266 3.06 13.63 -18.21
N PRO A 267 3.46 13.70 -19.49
CA PRO A 267 4.47 12.80 -20.02
C PRO A 267 5.81 13.05 -19.35
N LEU A 268 6.44 11.99 -18.86
CA LEU A 268 7.85 12.00 -18.49
C LEU A 268 8.66 12.04 -19.79
N MET A 269 9.17 13.22 -20.10
CA MET A 269 9.86 13.45 -21.36
C MET A 269 11.21 12.72 -21.39
N ARG A 270 11.60 12.14 -22.53
CA ARG A 270 10.93 12.19 -23.84
C ARG A 270 10.02 10.98 -24.10
N GLY A 271 10.33 9.83 -23.51
CA GLY A 271 9.71 8.54 -23.86
C GLY A 271 8.21 8.46 -23.56
N GLY A 272 7.72 9.20 -22.57
CA GLY A 272 6.30 9.21 -22.20
C GLY A 272 5.37 9.90 -23.20
N LEU A 273 5.88 10.78 -24.07
CA LEU A 273 5.04 11.65 -24.91
C LEU A 273 4.04 10.89 -25.80
N PRO A 274 4.44 9.86 -26.58
CA PRO A 274 3.50 9.18 -27.47
C PRO A 274 2.37 8.47 -26.71
N MET A 275 2.68 7.97 -25.51
CA MET A 275 1.66 7.39 -24.63
C MET A 275 0.76 8.48 -24.05
N ALA A 276 1.29 9.61 -23.60
CA ALA A 276 0.49 10.72 -23.08
C ALA A 276 -0.49 11.27 -24.13
N ASN A 277 -0.07 11.34 -25.39
CA ASN A 277 -0.95 11.67 -26.50
C ASN A 277 -2.11 10.68 -26.62
N GLY A 278 -1.84 9.38 -26.45
CA GLY A 278 -2.90 8.36 -26.45
C GLY A 278 -3.84 8.46 -25.25
N VAL A 279 -3.37 8.96 -24.10
CA VAL A 279 -4.25 9.27 -22.96
C VAL A 279 -5.11 10.49 -23.28
N ASN A 280 -4.51 11.56 -23.80
CA ASN A 280 -5.22 12.80 -24.14
C ASN A 280 -6.21 12.64 -25.29
N GLU A 281 -5.96 11.73 -26.24
CA GLU A 281 -6.94 11.35 -27.29
C GLU A 281 -8.24 10.77 -26.69
N VAL A 282 -8.14 10.01 -25.59
CA VAL A 282 -9.32 9.46 -24.90
C VAL A 282 -9.97 10.50 -23.99
N PHE A 283 -9.19 11.41 -23.41
CA PHE A 283 -9.62 12.44 -22.46
C PHE A 283 -9.28 13.83 -23.00
N PRO A 284 -10.02 14.32 -24.01
CA PRO A 284 -9.62 15.49 -24.79
C PRO A 284 -9.70 16.81 -24.02
N THR A 285 -10.45 16.88 -22.92
CA THR A 285 -10.53 18.10 -22.09
C THR A 285 -9.50 18.13 -20.96
N ALA A 286 -8.79 17.03 -20.73
CA ALA A 286 -7.69 17.00 -19.77
C ALA A 286 -6.51 17.84 -20.25
N GLN A 287 -5.84 18.53 -19.33
CA GLN A 287 -4.70 19.38 -19.63
C GLN A 287 -3.46 18.50 -19.91
N LEU A 288 -2.60 18.90 -20.84
CA LEU A 288 -1.35 18.20 -21.17
C LEU A 288 -0.16 19.11 -20.89
N LEU A 289 0.70 18.73 -19.94
CA LEU A 289 1.90 19.47 -19.56
C LEU A 289 3.15 18.64 -19.82
N HIS A 290 4.01 19.09 -20.73
CA HIS A 290 5.30 18.44 -20.97
C HIS A 290 6.27 18.73 -19.83
N ALA A 291 6.77 17.67 -19.18
CA ALA A 291 7.75 17.78 -18.10
C ALA A 291 8.94 16.85 -18.34
N LYS A 292 10.15 17.40 -18.38
CA LYS A 292 11.39 16.63 -18.41
C LYS A 292 11.87 16.33 -16.99
N PHE A 293 11.66 17.27 -16.08
CA PHE A 293 12.07 17.18 -14.69
C PHE A 293 10.89 17.46 -13.76
N PRO A 294 10.93 16.99 -12.51
CA PRO A 294 9.84 17.23 -11.56
C PRO A 294 9.50 18.72 -11.41
N HIS A 295 10.51 19.59 -11.35
CA HIS A 295 10.34 21.04 -11.20
C HIS A 295 9.67 21.75 -12.38
N ASP A 296 9.49 21.07 -13.52
CA ASP A 296 8.68 21.60 -14.62
C ASP A 296 7.18 21.63 -14.25
N VAL A 297 6.75 20.80 -13.28
CA VAL A 297 5.41 20.85 -12.69
C VAL A 297 5.41 21.90 -11.57
N LYS A 298 4.83 23.06 -11.83
CA LYS A 298 4.77 24.19 -10.90
C LYS A 298 3.47 24.20 -10.11
N ARG A 299 3.42 25.05 -9.07
CA ARG A 299 2.20 25.25 -8.26
C ARG A 299 1.03 25.70 -9.12
N GLU A 300 1.27 26.66 -10.01
CA GLU A 300 0.24 27.17 -10.94
C GLU A 300 -0.33 26.07 -11.84
N ASN A 301 0.44 25.00 -12.14
CA ASN A 301 -0.05 23.88 -12.94
C ASN A 301 -0.98 22.95 -12.17
N LEU A 302 -0.96 22.97 -10.83
CA LEU A 302 -1.77 22.11 -9.97
C LEU A 302 -2.97 22.84 -9.36
N GLU A 303 -3.14 24.14 -9.63
CA GLU A 303 -4.30 24.91 -9.17
C GLU A 303 -5.59 24.39 -9.82
N GLY A 304 -6.56 23.98 -8.99
CA GLY A 304 -7.83 23.42 -9.44
C GLY A 304 -7.75 22.00 -10.02
N ILE A 305 -6.55 21.42 -10.11
CA ILE A 305 -6.34 20.03 -10.53
C ILE A 305 -6.67 19.08 -9.39
N VAL A 306 -7.44 18.04 -9.68
CA VAL A 306 -7.80 16.98 -8.72
C VAL A 306 -7.08 15.66 -9.01
N THR A 307 -6.71 15.43 -10.27
CA THR A 307 -6.01 14.21 -10.70
C THR A 307 -4.81 14.55 -11.57
N VAL A 308 -3.66 13.96 -11.28
CA VAL A 308 -2.47 13.96 -12.15
C VAL A 308 -2.23 12.57 -12.71
N ILE A 309 -2.09 12.47 -14.03
CA ILE A 309 -1.73 11.25 -14.75
C ILE A 309 -0.28 11.38 -15.23
N LEU A 310 0.66 10.74 -14.52
CA LEU A 310 2.05 10.63 -14.95
C LEU A 310 2.17 9.53 -16.00
N VAL A 311 2.78 9.83 -17.15
CA VAL A 311 2.85 8.87 -18.25
C VAL A 311 4.30 8.61 -18.67
N ASP A 312 4.70 7.34 -18.71
CA ASP A 312 6.01 6.94 -19.21
C ASP A 312 5.91 5.69 -20.10
N SER A 313 6.80 5.56 -21.07
CA SER A 313 6.91 4.35 -21.87
C SER A 313 7.34 3.14 -21.04
N VAL A 314 8.30 3.32 -20.13
CA VAL A 314 8.94 2.22 -19.38
C VAL A 314 9.30 2.66 -17.96
N ILE A 315 8.67 2.05 -16.97
CA ILE A 315 9.11 2.13 -15.56
C ILE A 315 10.19 1.07 -15.33
N ASN A 316 11.46 1.49 -15.39
CA ASN A 316 12.59 0.58 -15.18
C ASN A 316 12.99 0.45 -13.70
N SER A 317 13.60 1.47 -13.09
CA SER A 317 13.89 1.47 -11.65
C SER A 317 12.80 2.12 -10.81
N GLY A 318 11.91 2.89 -11.45
CA GLY A 318 10.92 3.73 -10.78
C GLY A 318 11.47 5.05 -10.20
N LYS A 319 12.77 5.34 -10.35
CA LYS A 319 13.40 6.55 -9.78
C LYS A 319 12.71 7.84 -10.24
N SER A 320 12.55 8.03 -11.55
CA SER A 320 11.91 9.24 -12.09
C SER A 320 10.46 9.38 -11.60
N ILE A 321 9.69 8.28 -11.56
CA ILE A 321 8.34 8.28 -11.01
C ILE A 321 8.33 8.73 -9.54
N VAL A 322 9.25 8.22 -8.72
CA VAL A 322 9.39 8.61 -7.32
C VAL A 322 9.69 10.11 -7.17
N GLU A 323 10.60 10.65 -7.97
CA GLU A 323 10.95 12.07 -7.94
C GLU A 323 9.75 12.96 -8.29
N PHE A 324 8.97 12.58 -9.30
CA PHE A 324 7.73 13.29 -9.66
C PHE A 324 6.64 13.17 -8.58
N LEU A 325 6.42 11.97 -8.03
CA LEU A 325 5.44 11.75 -6.96
C LEU A 325 5.75 12.61 -5.73
N GLN A 326 7.01 12.62 -5.29
CA GLN A 326 7.46 13.41 -4.14
C GLN A 326 7.29 14.91 -4.40
N HIS A 327 7.68 15.38 -5.59
CA HIS A 327 7.56 16.78 -5.97
C HIS A 327 6.11 17.25 -6.03
N ILE A 328 5.21 16.49 -6.68
CA ILE A 328 3.78 16.81 -6.74
C ILE A 328 3.19 16.87 -5.34
N LYS A 329 3.49 15.88 -4.50
CA LYS A 329 3.01 15.82 -3.11
C LYS A 329 3.47 17.03 -2.28
N GLN A 330 4.69 17.51 -2.49
CA GLN A 330 5.21 18.71 -1.80
C GLN A 330 4.45 19.99 -2.19
N ILE A 331 3.92 20.05 -3.41
CA ILE A 331 3.15 21.19 -3.89
C ILE A 331 1.69 21.09 -3.47
N ASN A 332 1.07 19.92 -3.64
CA ASN A 332 -0.32 19.65 -3.30
C ASN A 332 -0.50 18.16 -2.93
N ASP A 333 -0.71 17.88 -1.65
CA ASP A 333 -0.84 16.52 -1.11
C ASP A 333 -2.26 15.93 -1.28
N ALA A 334 -3.24 16.76 -1.65
CA ALA A 334 -4.62 16.34 -1.89
C ALA A 334 -4.86 15.82 -3.32
N VAL A 335 -3.92 16.05 -4.25
CA VAL A 335 -4.03 15.59 -5.64
C VAL A 335 -3.87 14.08 -5.72
N ARG A 336 -4.81 13.42 -6.40
CA ARG A 336 -4.70 12.00 -6.74
C ARG A 336 -3.68 11.81 -7.86
N VAL A 337 -2.68 10.95 -7.66
CA VAL A 337 -1.68 10.64 -8.71
C VAL A 337 -1.82 9.22 -9.23
N ILE A 338 -1.94 9.10 -10.55
CA ILE A 338 -2.03 7.82 -11.28
C ILE A 338 -0.87 7.76 -12.29
N VAL A 339 -0.16 6.64 -12.33
CA VAL A 339 0.94 6.42 -13.27
C VAL A 339 0.50 5.45 -14.36
N VAL A 340 0.70 5.82 -15.63
CA VAL A 340 0.44 4.98 -16.80
C VAL A 340 1.74 4.60 -17.46
N ALA A 341 1.92 3.30 -17.72
CA ALA A 341 3.12 2.81 -18.38
C ALA A 341 2.88 1.75 -19.46
N GLY A 342 3.71 1.78 -20.49
CA GLY A 342 3.76 0.71 -21.49
C GLY A 342 4.36 -0.57 -20.88
N VAL A 343 5.41 -0.41 -20.07
CA VAL A 343 6.10 -1.52 -19.41
C VAL A 343 6.43 -1.14 -17.97
N ALA A 344 6.11 -2.00 -17.02
CA ALA A 344 6.59 -1.91 -15.64
C ALA A 344 7.56 -3.05 -15.35
N GLN A 345 8.78 -2.73 -14.91
CA GLN A 345 9.76 -3.72 -14.48
C GLN A 345 9.35 -4.27 -13.10
N ASP A 346 9.42 -5.59 -12.90
CA ASP A 346 8.86 -6.25 -11.73
C ASP A 346 9.47 -5.80 -10.38
N GLN A 347 10.76 -5.48 -10.32
CA GLN A 347 11.43 -4.96 -9.12
C GLN A 347 11.02 -3.52 -8.80
N ALA A 348 10.65 -2.71 -9.79
CA ALA A 348 10.18 -1.35 -9.53
C ALA A 348 8.82 -1.32 -8.80
N ILE A 349 8.03 -2.40 -8.88
CA ILE A 349 6.69 -2.51 -8.29
C ILE A 349 6.58 -3.54 -7.15
N LYS A 350 7.64 -4.32 -6.90
CA LYS A 350 7.70 -5.35 -5.84
C LYS A 350 7.72 -4.73 -4.44
N GLY A 351 7.41 -5.57 -3.44
CA GLY A 351 7.57 -5.22 -2.03
C GLY A 351 8.97 -4.66 -1.76
N GLY A 352 9.04 -3.52 -1.06
CA GLY A 352 10.30 -2.82 -0.78
C GLY A 352 10.82 -1.91 -1.90
N SER A 353 10.14 -1.79 -3.04
CA SER A 353 10.55 -0.86 -4.10
C SER A 353 10.41 0.61 -3.66
N ALA A 354 11.19 1.50 -4.30
CA ALA A 354 11.14 2.94 -4.00
C ALA A 354 9.73 3.54 -4.23
N ILE A 355 9.01 3.06 -5.24
CA ILE A 355 7.62 3.45 -5.49
C ILE A 355 6.72 3.07 -4.31
N ARG A 356 6.84 1.84 -3.81
CA ARG A 356 6.05 1.40 -2.63
C ARG A 356 6.44 2.14 -1.36
N ALA A 357 7.69 2.55 -1.22
CA ALA A 357 8.11 3.38 -0.11
C ALA A 357 7.41 4.76 -0.14
N VAL A 358 7.31 5.39 -1.32
CA VAL A 358 6.53 6.64 -1.47
C VAL A 358 5.05 6.42 -1.15
N ALA A 359 4.51 5.28 -1.59
CA ALA A 359 3.16 4.86 -1.29
C ALA A 359 2.88 4.63 0.20
N ARG A 360 3.84 4.77 1.12
CA ARG A 360 3.56 4.84 2.57
C ARG A 360 3.04 6.19 3.02
N SER A 361 3.12 7.18 2.15
CA SER A 361 2.90 8.58 2.50
C SER A 361 1.90 9.28 1.58
N MET A 362 1.53 8.66 0.46
CA MET A 362 0.47 9.11 -0.45
C MET A 362 -0.14 7.91 -1.16
N GLU A 363 -1.36 8.04 -1.66
CA GLU A 363 -1.94 7.02 -2.54
C GLU A 363 -1.25 7.04 -3.91
N VAL A 364 -0.83 5.88 -4.40
CA VAL A 364 -0.20 5.70 -5.70
C VAL A 364 -0.91 4.58 -6.43
N THR A 365 -1.50 4.91 -7.58
CA THR A 365 -2.05 3.93 -8.51
C THR A 365 -1.14 3.81 -9.74
N ILE A 366 -0.82 2.59 -10.14
CA ILE A 366 -0.06 2.32 -11.37
C ILE A 366 -0.87 1.42 -12.29
N VAL A 367 -0.92 1.80 -13.56
CA VAL A 367 -1.55 1.04 -14.65
C VAL A 367 -0.48 0.74 -15.71
N ALA A 368 -0.26 -0.53 -16.01
CA ALA A 368 0.73 -0.94 -17.01
C ALA A 368 0.14 -1.86 -18.09
N LEU A 369 0.59 -1.71 -19.35
CA LEU A 369 0.22 -2.68 -20.39
C LEU A 369 0.80 -4.06 -20.09
N ARG A 370 2.06 -4.12 -19.65
CA ARG A 370 2.71 -5.38 -19.26
C ARG A 370 3.74 -5.22 -18.15
N VAL A 371 3.95 -6.31 -17.41
CA VAL A 371 5.03 -6.49 -16.46
C VAL A 371 6.22 -7.19 -17.14
N SER A 372 7.44 -6.70 -16.90
CA SER A 372 8.68 -7.30 -17.38
C SER A 372 9.51 -7.85 -16.22
N LYS A 373 9.82 -9.16 -16.25
CA LYS A 373 10.83 -9.77 -15.36
C LYS A 373 12.26 -9.42 -15.78
N ASN A 374 12.46 -9.07 -17.05
CA ASN A 374 13.77 -8.70 -17.56
C ASN A 374 14.07 -7.26 -17.16
N LYS A 375 15.15 -7.08 -16.39
CA LYS A 375 15.75 -5.76 -16.11
C LYS A 375 16.76 -5.45 -17.21
N TYR A 376 16.39 -4.53 -18.10
CA TYR A 376 17.26 -4.07 -19.17
C TYR A 376 17.11 -2.56 -19.29
N THR A 377 18.24 -1.85 -19.31
CA THR A 377 18.29 -0.42 -19.60
C THR A 377 18.87 -0.30 -20.99
N GLY A 378 18.05 0.14 -21.94
CA GLY A 378 18.51 0.39 -23.30
C GLY A 378 19.59 1.48 -23.32
N LYS A 379 20.51 1.38 -24.28
CA LYS A 379 21.52 2.40 -24.59
C LYS A 379 21.58 2.57 -26.10
N GLY A 380 21.82 3.78 -26.60
CA GLY A 380 21.88 4.06 -28.03
C GLY A 380 20.66 3.56 -28.80
N THR A 381 20.87 2.52 -29.62
CA THR A 381 19.88 1.95 -30.53
C THR A 381 18.77 1.14 -29.86
N THR A 382 18.95 0.72 -28.60
CA THR A 382 17.97 -0.08 -27.84
C THR A 382 17.19 0.74 -26.81
N ASP A 383 17.55 2.01 -26.60
CA ASP A 383 16.79 2.92 -25.75
C ASP A 383 15.42 3.24 -26.37
N THR A 384 14.37 3.18 -25.55
CA THR A 384 12.99 3.41 -26.01
C THR A 384 12.79 4.84 -26.50
N GLY A 385 13.33 5.84 -25.79
CA GLY A 385 13.25 7.23 -26.23
C GLY A 385 13.94 7.45 -27.57
N ASN A 386 15.14 6.90 -27.73
CA ASN A 386 15.89 7.02 -28.98
C ASN A 386 15.18 6.33 -30.15
N ARG A 387 14.60 5.14 -29.94
CA ARG A 387 13.81 4.44 -30.95
C ARG A 387 12.53 5.20 -31.33
N LEU A 388 11.87 5.84 -30.37
CA LEU A 388 10.65 6.62 -30.61
C LEU A 388 10.89 7.82 -31.50
N PHE A 389 12.05 8.49 -31.36
CA PHE A 389 12.33 9.74 -32.06
C PHE A 389 13.46 9.64 -33.09
N ASN A 390 13.93 8.43 -33.41
CA ASN A 390 15.08 8.20 -34.31
C ASN A 390 16.34 9.00 -33.91
N THR A 391 16.58 9.12 -32.60
CA THR A 391 17.72 9.88 -32.06
C THR A 391 18.83 8.97 -31.54
N THR A 392 19.06 7.83 -32.18
CA THR A 392 20.02 6.79 -31.73
C THR A 392 21.48 7.20 -31.74
N GLN A 393 21.79 8.40 -32.24
CA GLN A 393 23.13 9.01 -32.20
C GLN A 393 23.36 9.85 -30.93
N LEU A 394 22.29 10.13 -30.17
CA LEU A 394 22.37 10.82 -28.88
C LEU A 394 22.51 9.74 -27.80
N ASP A 395 23.74 9.58 -27.30
CA ASP A 395 24.02 8.88 -26.05
C ASP A 395 24.13 9.87 -24.89
#